data_AF-S5UJC0-F1
#
_entry.id   AF-S5UJC0-F1
#
_cell.length_a   1.000
_cell.length_b   1.000
_cell.length_c   1.000
_cell.angle_alpha   90.00
_cell.angle_beta   90.00
_cell.angle_gamma   90.00
#
_symmetry.space_group_name_H-M   'P 1'
#
loop_
_entity.id
_entity.type
_entity.pdbx_description
1 polymer ?
#
loop_
_entity_poly.entity_id
_entity_poly.type
_entity_poly.pdbx_seq_one_letter_code
_entity_poly.pdbx_strand_id
1 'polypeptide(L)' 'MFCPQGKVAIGGGAEAQGQDAILVGSFPTDDGRGWTALGRQMRYSDVGISVYAICANR' A
#
# COMPACT_ATOMS: atom_id res chain seq x y z
N MET A 1 -4.43 0.34 2.62
CA MET A 1 -5.75 0.56 1.96
C MET A 1 -6.59 -0.69 2.12
N PHE A 2 -7.88 -0.57 2.43
CA PHE A 2 -8.80 -1.71 2.55
C PHE A 2 -9.80 -1.76 1.40
N CYS A 3 -10.16 -2.97 1.00
CA CYS A 3 -11.27 -3.22 0.09
C CYS A 3 -12.61 -2.89 0.77
N PRO A 4 -13.64 -2.53 -0.02
CA PRO A 4 -15.00 -2.40 0.48
C PRO A 4 -15.49 -3.69 1.16
N GLN A 5 -16.46 -3.55 2.07
CA GLN A 5 -17.05 -4.68 2.78
C GLN A 5 -17.56 -5.75 1.80
N GLY A 6 -17.28 -7.02 2.09
CA GLY A 6 -17.66 -8.17 1.26
C GLY A 6 -16.69 -8.49 0.11
N LYS A 7 -15.66 -7.67 -0.11
CA LYS A 7 -14.62 -7.92 -1.12
C LYS A 7 -13.29 -8.32 -0.51
N VAL A 8 -12.46 -8.97 -1.32
CA VAL A 8 -11.09 -9.36 -1.00
C VAL A 8 -10.10 -8.67 -1.94
N ALA A 9 -8.90 -8.39 -1.45
CA ALA A 9 -7.82 -7.87 -2.28
C ALA A 9 -7.25 -9.01 -3.13
N ILE A 10 -7.27 -8.85 -4.45
CA ILE A 10 -6.68 -9.79 -5.41
C ILE A 10 -5.35 -9.29 -6.00
N GLY A 11 -4.98 -8.07 -5.64
CA GLY A 11 -3.75 -7.42 -6.06
C GLY A 11 -3.71 -5.99 -5.52
N GLY A 12 -2.62 -5.29 -5.79
CA GLY A 12 -2.44 -3.91 -5.38
C GLY A 12 -1.04 -3.43 -5.67
N GLY A 13 -0.75 -2.23 -5.19
CA GLY A 13 0.54 -1.63 -5.36
C GLY A 13 0.67 -0.35 -4.56
N ALA A 14 1.89 0.18 -4.57
CA ALA A 14 2.21 1.41 -3.89
C ALA A 14 3.36 2.12 -4.58
N GLU A 15 3.44 3.43 -4.35
CA GLU A 15 4.52 4.30 -4.78
C GLU A 15 4.99 5.12 -3.58
N ALA A 16 6.31 5.21 -3.39
CA ALA A 16 6.91 6.17 -2.47
C ALA A 16 7.15 7.49 -3.21
N GLN A 17 6.61 8.58 -2.67
CA GLN A 17 6.58 9.89 -3.32
C GLN A 17 7.47 10.88 -2.57
N GLY A 18 8.30 11.60 -3.33
CA GLY A 18 9.22 12.61 -2.80
C GLY A 18 10.68 12.33 -3.16
N GLN A 19 11.53 13.33 -2.94
CA GLN A 19 12.97 13.20 -3.12
C GLN A 19 13.54 12.28 -2.04
N ASP A 20 14.38 11.31 -2.42
CA ASP A 20 14.94 10.26 -1.55
C ASP A 20 13.91 9.28 -0.96
N ALA A 21 12.70 9.22 -1.53
CA ALA A 21 11.66 8.31 -1.09
C ALA A 21 11.90 6.88 -1.55
N ILE A 22 11.91 5.96 -0.59
CA ILE A 22 12.16 4.54 -0.84
C ILE A 22 10.91 3.76 -0.46
N LEU A 23 10.37 3.01 -1.42
CA LEU A 23 9.35 2.01 -1.16
C LEU A 23 10.04 0.74 -0.64
N VAL A 24 9.77 0.37 0.60
CA VAL A 24 10.42 -0.79 1.26
C VAL A 24 9.48 -1.99 1.39
N GLY A 25 8.18 -1.81 1.15
CA GLY A 25 7.21 -2.90 1.17
C GLY A 25 5.92 -2.56 0.43
N SER A 26 5.36 -3.56 -0.23
CA SER A 26 4.08 -3.52 -0.92
C SER A 26 3.51 -4.94 -0.97
N PHE A 27 2.52 -5.24 -0.14
CA PHE A 27 2.01 -6.60 0.06
C PHE A 27 0.57 -6.59 0.60
N PRO A 28 -0.21 -7.67 0.45
CA PRO A 28 -1.57 -7.74 0.99
C PRO A 28 -1.56 -7.68 2.53
N THR A 29 -2.66 -7.24 3.13
CA THR A 29 -2.86 -7.41 4.58
C THR A 29 -2.96 -8.89 4.96
N ASP A 30 -2.62 -9.25 6.19
CA ASP A 30 -2.65 -10.65 6.66
C ASP A 30 -4.03 -11.31 6.51
N ASP A 31 -5.09 -10.52 6.62
CA ASP A 31 -6.48 -10.97 6.42
C ASP A 31 -6.93 -10.96 4.95
N GLY A 32 -6.06 -10.59 4.01
CA GLY A 32 -6.33 -10.53 2.57
C GLY A 32 -7.37 -9.48 2.16
N ARG A 33 -7.77 -8.57 3.05
CA ARG A 33 -8.81 -7.56 2.77
C ARG A 33 -8.27 -6.23 2.27
N GLY A 34 -6.96 -6.10 2.13
CA GLY A 34 -6.35 -4.83 1.75
C GLY A 34 -4.93 -4.97 1.23
N TRP A 35 -4.32 -3.82 1.05
CA TRP A 35 -2.93 -3.66 0.63
C TRP A 35 -2.19 -2.74 1.60
N THR A 36 -1.01 -3.17 2.00
CA THR A 36 -0.10 -2.45 2.89
C THR A 36 1.07 -1.93 2.08
N ALA A 37 1.48 -0.69 2.39
CA ALA A 37 2.67 -0.08 1.83
C ALA A 37 3.55 0.43 2.97
N LEU A 38 4.85 0.25 2.82
CA LEU A 38 5.86 0.76 3.74
C LEU A 38 6.79 1.66 2.95
N GLY A 39 6.89 2.92 3.37
CA GLY A 39 7.78 3.91 2.79
C GLY A 39 8.78 4.41 3.82
N ARG A 40 9.95 4.82 3.35
CA ARG A 40 10.99 5.40 4.19
C ARG A 40 11.57 6.65 3.53
N GLN A 41 11.81 7.68 4.34
CA GLN A 41 12.72 8.77 4.01
C GLN A 41 14.03 8.67 4.77
N MET A 42 15.10 9.06 4.10
CA MET A 42 16.43 9.16 4.70
C MET A 42 16.74 10.57 5.22
N ARG A 43 16.21 11.60 4.55
CA ARG A 43 16.58 13.01 4.79
C ARG A 43 15.46 13.88 5.33
N TYR A 44 14.22 13.42 5.27
CA TYR A 44 13.02 14.18 5.61
C TYR A 44 12.23 13.46 6.71
N SER A 45 11.38 14.20 7.42
CA SER A 45 10.54 13.67 8.51
C SER A 45 9.33 12.89 8.02
N ASP A 46 8.87 13.15 6.80
CA ASP A 46 7.62 12.64 6.27
C ASP A 46 7.85 11.91 4.95
N VAL A 47 7.11 10.82 4.75
CA VAL A 47 7.11 10.05 3.50
C VAL A 47 5.72 10.15 2.85
N GLY A 48 5.67 10.68 1.63
CA GLY A 48 4.49 10.55 0.79
C GLY A 48 4.36 9.12 0.29
N ILE A 49 3.17 8.53 0.40
CA ILE A 49 2.88 7.20 -0.16
C ILE A 49 1.52 7.22 -0.83
N SER A 50 1.46 6.77 -2.08
CA SER A 50 0.19 6.39 -2.71
C SER A 50 0.02 4.88 -2.64
N VAL A 51 -1.18 4.41 -2.30
CA VAL A 51 -1.49 2.98 -2.13
C VAL A 51 -2.81 2.68 -2.81
N TYR A 52 -2.85 1.59 -3.56
CA TYR A 52 -4.08 1.08 -4.17
C TYR A 52 -4.24 -0.42 -3.94
N ALA A 53 -5.50 -0.87 -3.94
CA ALA A 53 -5.87 -2.27 -3.89
C ALA A 53 -6.87 -2.57 -5.03
N ILE A 54 -6.70 -3.72 -5.67
CA ILE A 54 -7.64 -4.26 -6.65
C ILE A 54 -8.53 -5.25 -5.91
N CYS A 55 -9.83 -4.99 -5.89
CA CYS A 55 -10.78 -5.70 -5.05
C CYS A 55 -11.81 -6.47 -5.89
N ALA A 56 -12.03 -7.73 -5.56
CA ALA A 56 -13.04 -8.58 -6.19
C ALA A 56 -13.97 -9.20 -5.14
N ASN A 57 -15.13 -9.66 -5.62
CA ASN A 57 -15.95 -10.57 -4.81
C ASN A 57 -15.21 -11.89 -4.67
N ARG A 58 -15.40 -12.56 -3.54
CA ARG A 58 -14.82 -13.88 -3.29
C ARG A 58 -15.49 -14.95 -4.14
#